data_AF-A0AAU5RKN1-F1
#
_entry.id   AF-A0AAU5RKN1-F1
#
_cell.length_a   1.000
_cell.length_b   1.000
_cell.length_c   1.000
_cell.angle_alpha   90.00
_cell.angle_beta   90.00
_cell.angle_gamma   90.00
#
_symmetry.space_group_name_H-M   'P 1'
#
loop_
_entity.id
_entity.type
_entity.pdbx_description
1 polymer ?
#
loop_
_entity_poly.entity_id
_entity_poly.type
_entity_poly.pdbx_seq_one_letter_code
_entity_poly.pdbx_strand_id
1 'polypeptide(L)'
;MGARWFGVWAAGVAVVVVAGCGGGGGGDGEVASAGGGKTSAGASKDSSSELADYVDAQRKWVDCLREAGLDAPDPDAHGKVDLGDQSKWKRDPKALKAQEKCADLSVPVPDSVEKAQQPELSKDEIRKNEEYATCMQEHGAPDFPDTDDSGHFRDVTWDSTSAGAKRATRACASVIGVPADAPSAQG
;
A
#
# COMPACT_ATOMS: atom_id res chain seq x y z
N MET A 1 37.29 -44.84 45.42
CA MET A 1 38.56 -44.35 45.98
C MET A 1 38.64 -42.86 45.66
N GLY A 2 38.39 -41.92 46.58
CA GLY A 2 39.33 -41.42 47.61
C GLY A 2 40.59 -40.86 46.91
N ALA A 3 40.99 -39.59 46.96
CA ALA A 3 41.15 -38.61 48.04
C ALA A 3 41.39 -37.22 47.37
N ARG A 4 40.84 -36.09 47.81
CA ARG A 4 41.11 -35.26 49.01
C ARG A 4 42.45 -34.48 49.01
N TRP A 5 42.29 -33.14 48.99
CA TRP A 5 43.01 -32.11 49.77
C TRP A 5 44.38 -31.70 49.18
N PHE A 6 44.85 -30.44 49.21
CA PHE A 6 45.02 -29.41 50.24
C PHE A 6 45.00 -28.01 49.54
N GLY A 7 44.77 -26.83 50.12
CA GLY A 7 44.95 -26.33 51.47
C GLY A 7 45.79 -25.03 51.44
N VAL A 8 45.10 -23.88 51.45
CA VAL A 8 45.35 -22.56 52.12
C VAL A 8 46.74 -21.86 52.09
N TRP A 9 46.66 -20.52 52.02
CA TRP A 9 47.53 -19.43 52.55
C TRP A 9 48.05 -18.47 51.45
N ALA A 10 47.56 -17.23 51.29
CA ALA A 10 47.41 -16.04 52.16
C ALA A 10 48.60 -15.06 52.10
N ALA A 11 48.23 -13.81 51.80
CA ALA A 11 48.86 -12.52 52.13
C ALA A 11 50.15 -12.06 51.43
N GLY A 12 50.07 -10.86 50.82
CA GLY A 12 51.23 -10.06 50.41
C GLY A 12 50.86 -8.94 49.44
N VAL A 13 50.47 -7.78 49.96
CA VAL A 13 50.22 -6.54 49.19
C VAL A 13 51.56 -5.92 48.75
N ALA A 14 51.70 -5.64 47.45
CA ALA A 14 52.66 -4.68 46.91
C ALA A 14 52.00 -3.92 45.76
N VAL A 15 51.68 -2.65 45.99
CA VAL A 15 51.23 -1.71 44.95
C VAL A 15 52.45 -1.22 44.19
N VAL A 16 52.53 -1.59 42.92
CA VAL A 16 53.47 -1.04 41.93
C VAL A 16 52.64 -0.44 40.80
N VAL A 17 52.74 0.88 40.64
CA VAL A 17 52.12 1.63 39.56
C VAL A 17 53.11 1.65 38.38
N VAL A 18 52.83 0.87 37.34
CA VAL A 18 53.38 1.03 35.98
C VAL A 18 52.30 0.59 34.99
N ALA A 19 51.97 1.49 34.07
CA ALA A 19 51.06 1.24 32.97
C ALA A 19 51.67 0.26 31.94
N GLY A 20 50.85 -0.67 31.45
CA GLY A 20 51.09 -1.37 30.18
C GLY A 20 50.81 -2.87 30.20
N CYS A 21 49.65 -3.29 29.68
CA CYS A 21 49.51 -4.42 28.74
C CYS A 21 48.05 -4.52 28.24
N GLY A 22 47.69 -3.64 27.31
CA GLY A 22 46.61 -3.87 26.35
C GLY A 22 47.22 -3.54 25.00
N GLY A 23 47.81 -4.54 24.35
CA GLY A 23 48.58 -4.37 23.12
C GLY A 23 47.69 -3.84 22.00
N GLY A 24 47.85 -2.55 21.72
CA GLY A 24 47.46 -1.90 20.48
C GLY A 24 48.59 -1.98 19.46
N GLY A 25 48.21 -2.27 18.21
CA GLY A 25 48.99 -2.12 17.00
C GLY A 25 48.09 -2.53 15.83
N GLY A 26 47.69 -1.66 14.91
CA GLY A 26 47.86 -0.22 14.76
C GLY A 26 46.98 0.25 13.60
N GLY A 27 46.71 1.55 13.53
CA GLY A 27 46.08 2.16 12.36
C GLY A 27 44.91 3.08 12.70
N ASP A 28 45.24 4.29 13.12
CA ASP A 28 44.46 5.51 12.93
C ASP A 28 43.71 5.55 11.59
N GLY A 29 42.53 6.16 11.62
CA GLY A 29 41.90 6.65 10.39
C GLY A 29 40.39 6.58 10.42
N GLU A 30 39.78 7.49 11.17
CA GLU A 30 38.59 8.16 10.66
C GLU A 30 38.80 8.50 9.18
N VAL A 31 37.93 8.01 8.28
CA VAL A 31 37.33 8.73 7.14
C VAL A 31 36.57 7.77 6.20
N ALA A 32 35.44 8.30 5.69
CA ALA A 32 34.65 7.86 4.53
C ALA A 32 33.72 6.65 4.70
N SER A 33 32.61 6.88 5.39
CA SER A 33 31.33 6.35 4.92
C SER A 33 31.04 6.94 3.53
N ALA A 34 31.37 6.19 2.48
CA ALA A 34 31.05 6.54 1.10
C ALA A 34 30.83 5.26 0.29
N GLY A 35 29.55 4.97 0.06
CA GLY A 35 28.95 4.54 -1.21
C GLY A 35 29.58 3.41 -2.03
N GLY A 36 28.74 2.43 -2.38
CA GLY A 36 28.75 1.92 -3.76
C GLY A 36 28.85 0.41 -3.93
N GLY A 37 27.99 -0.37 -3.28
CA GLY A 37 27.73 -1.75 -3.66
C GLY A 37 26.25 -1.92 -3.96
N LYS A 38 25.89 -1.90 -5.24
CA LYS A 38 24.51 -1.97 -5.73
C LYS A 38 23.83 -3.26 -5.24
N THR A 39 22.93 -3.12 -4.28
CA THR A 39 21.76 -3.99 -4.19
C THR A 39 20.62 -3.18 -4.76
N SER A 40 20.24 -3.46 -6.01
CA SER A 40 18.92 -3.11 -6.52
C SER A 40 17.89 -3.95 -5.76
N ALA A 41 17.66 -3.59 -4.49
CA ALA A 41 16.35 -3.74 -3.92
C ALA A 41 15.56 -2.60 -4.56
N GLY A 42 14.57 -2.93 -5.39
CA GLY A 42 13.54 -1.95 -5.72
C GLY A 42 13.04 -1.42 -4.39
N ALA A 43 13.36 -0.16 -4.09
CA ALA A 43 12.77 0.52 -2.97
C ALA A 43 11.29 0.62 -3.34
N SER A 44 10.50 -0.32 -2.84
CA SER A 44 9.08 -0.07 -2.64
C SER A 44 9.05 1.26 -1.92
N LYS A 45 8.65 2.33 -2.63
CA LYS A 45 8.37 3.59 -1.96
C LYS A 45 7.39 3.23 -0.86
N ASP A 46 7.74 3.62 0.36
CA ASP A 46 6.84 3.44 1.49
C ASP A 46 5.49 4.06 1.10
N SER A 47 4.39 3.31 1.23
CA SER A 47 3.06 3.78 0.80
C SER A 47 2.68 5.11 1.45
N SER A 48 3.24 5.42 2.63
CA SER A 48 3.08 6.72 3.29
C SER A 48 3.84 7.84 2.57
N SER A 49 5.04 7.56 2.07
CA SER A 49 5.82 8.50 1.24
C SER A 49 5.13 8.77 -0.10
N GLU A 50 4.55 7.75 -0.73
CA GLU A 50 3.86 7.92 -2.01
C GLU A 50 2.53 8.68 -1.85
N LEU A 51 1.83 8.45 -0.73
CA LEU A 51 0.66 9.24 -0.35
C LEU A 51 1.02 10.71 -0.13
N ALA A 52 2.12 11.01 0.57
CA ALA A 52 2.56 12.38 0.78
C ALA A 52 2.88 13.10 -0.56
N ASP A 53 3.64 12.44 -1.44
CA ASP A 53 3.94 12.95 -2.79
C ASP A 53 2.64 13.22 -3.59
N TYR A 54 1.66 12.31 -3.49
CA TYR A 54 0.36 12.44 -4.14
C TYR A 54 -0.46 13.62 -3.60
N VAL A 55 -0.54 13.77 -2.27
CA VAL A 55 -1.23 14.90 -1.62
C VAL A 55 -0.62 16.23 -2.07
N ASP A 56 0.70 16.33 -2.14
CA ASP A 56 1.39 17.54 -2.59
C ASP A 56 1.13 17.84 -4.08
N ALA A 57 1.05 16.83 -4.93
CA ALA A 57 0.66 17.00 -6.33
C ALA A 57 -0.79 17.50 -6.44
N GLN A 58 -1.71 16.96 -5.63
CA GLN A 58 -3.10 17.42 -5.59
C GLN A 58 -3.21 18.87 -5.12
N ARG A 59 -2.40 19.30 -4.14
CA ARG A 59 -2.37 20.72 -3.72
C ARG A 59 -2.00 21.64 -4.88
N LYS A 60 -0.98 21.30 -5.67
CA LYS A 60 -0.57 22.09 -6.85
C LYS A 60 -1.66 22.15 -7.91
N TRP A 61 -2.36 21.05 -8.13
CA TRP A 61 -3.50 21.01 -9.05
C TRP A 61 -4.63 21.92 -8.58
N VAL A 62 -5.01 21.84 -7.32
CA VAL A 62 -6.05 22.69 -6.72
C VAL A 62 -5.64 24.17 -6.75
N ASP A 63 -4.38 24.50 -6.46
CA ASP A 63 -3.85 25.86 -6.58
C ASP A 63 -4.03 26.41 -8.00
N CYS A 64 -3.70 25.62 -9.02
CA CYS A 64 -3.93 25.98 -10.42
C CYS A 64 -5.42 26.20 -10.73
N LEU A 65 -6.31 25.35 -10.21
CA LEU A 65 -7.76 25.52 -10.39
C LEU A 65 -8.25 26.85 -9.79
N ARG A 66 -7.71 27.24 -8.62
CA ARG A 66 -8.01 28.55 -8.00
C ARG A 66 -7.48 29.71 -8.80
N GLU A 67 -6.27 29.61 -9.35
CA GLU A 67 -5.73 30.61 -10.27
C GLU A 67 -6.53 30.71 -11.58
N ALA A 68 -7.13 29.61 -12.03
CA ALA A 68 -8.05 29.58 -13.15
C ALA A 68 -9.47 30.08 -12.79
N GLY A 69 -9.68 30.45 -11.52
CA GLY A 69 -10.89 31.08 -11.02
C GLY A 69 -11.96 30.12 -10.51
N LEU A 70 -11.63 28.84 -10.30
CA LEU A 70 -12.53 27.90 -9.63
C LEU A 70 -12.29 27.88 -8.14
N ASP A 71 -13.37 27.86 -7.36
CA ASP A 71 -13.26 27.64 -5.92
C ASP A 71 -13.11 26.14 -5.66
N ALA A 72 -11.87 25.70 -5.45
CA ALA A 72 -11.52 24.32 -5.20
C ALA A 72 -10.93 24.18 -3.78
N PRO A 73 -11.52 23.36 -2.90
CA PRO A 73 -10.96 23.15 -1.56
C PRO A 73 -9.67 22.33 -1.63
N ASP A 74 -8.86 22.44 -0.58
CA ASP A 74 -7.65 21.64 -0.44
C ASP A 74 -7.95 20.13 -0.37
N PRO A 75 -7.03 19.27 -0.84
CA PRO A 75 -7.12 17.84 -0.59
C PRO A 75 -7.04 17.52 0.90
N ASP A 76 -7.75 16.47 1.31
CA ASP A 76 -7.62 15.89 2.64
C ASP A 76 -6.30 15.11 2.81
N ALA A 77 -6.13 14.46 3.98
CA ALA A 77 -4.95 13.65 4.29
C ALA A 77 -4.76 12.45 3.35
N HIS A 78 -5.80 12.07 2.61
CA HIS A 78 -5.81 10.97 1.65
C HIS A 78 -5.62 11.47 0.20
N GLY A 79 -5.47 12.78 0.01
CA GLY A 79 -5.32 13.39 -1.31
C GLY A 79 -6.64 13.52 -2.06
N LYS A 80 -7.79 13.35 -1.39
CA LYS A 80 -9.10 13.51 -1.99
C LYS A 80 -9.51 14.98 -1.98
N VAL A 81 -9.85 15.49 -3.16
CA VAL A 81 -10.39 16.85 -3.34
C VAL A 81 -11.91 16.77 -3.49
N ASP A 82 -12.66 17.41 -2.60
CA ASP A 82 -14.12 17.46 -2.69
C ASP A 82 -14.60 18.69 -3.47
N LEU A 83 -14.75 18.55 -4.78
CA LEU A 83 -15.27 19.62 -5.64
C LEU A 83 -16.81 19.77 -5.58
N GLY A 84 -17.49 19.02 -4.69
CA GLY A 84 -18.94 19.01 -4.58
C GLY A 84 -19.63 18.34 -5.77
N ASP A 85 -20.67 18.98 -6.31
CA ASP A 85 -21.49 18.42 -7.40
C ASP A 85 -20.73 18.40 -8.74
N GLN A 86 -20.13 17.24 -9.02
CA GLN A 86 -19.41 16.94 -10.26
C GLN A 86 -20.24 17.22 -11.54
N SER A 87 -21.57 17.08 -11.48
CA SER A 87 -22.43 17.33 -12.65
C SER A 87 -22.49 18.81 -13.02
N LYS A 88 -22.36 19.71 -12.04
CA LYS A 88 -22.29 21.16 -12.29
C LYS A 88 -20.96 21.53 -12.94
N TRP A 89 -19.87 20.98 -12.45
CA TRP A 89 -18.53 21.25 -12.97
C TRP A 89 -18.35 20.76 -14.40
N LYS A 90 -18.89 19.58 -14.74
CA LYS A 90 -18.85 19.06 -16.11
C LYS A 90 -19.68 19.88 -17.11
N ARG A 91 -20.61 20.72 -16.64
CA ARG A 91 -21.48 21.56 -17.47
C ARG A 91 -21.08 23.04 -17.45
N ASP A 92 -20.21 23.45 -16.54
CA ASP A 92 -19.72 24.82 -16.43
C ASP A 92 -18.53 25.04 -17.39
N PRO A 93 -18.66 25.91 -18.41
CA PRO A 93 -17.56 26.22 -19.32
C PRO A 93 -16.32 26.77 -18.62
N LYS A 94 -16.47 27.44 -17.47
CA LYS A 94 -15.34 27.93 -16.68
C LYS A 94 -14.58 26.77 -16.03
N ALA A 95 -15.30 25.80 -15.49
CA ALA A 95 -14.72 24.61 -14.88
C ALA A 95 -14.02 23.71 -15.91
N LEU A 96 -14.60 23.56 -17.10
CA LEU A 96 -13.96 22.81 -18.19
C LEU A 96 -12.65 23.47 -18.65
N LYS A 97 -12.65 24.79 -18.87
CA LYS A 97 -11.43 25.53 -19.26
C LYS A 97 -10.33 25.48 -18.21
N ALA A 98 -10.71 25.57 -16.94
CA ALA A 98 -9.76 25.46 -15.83
C ALA A 98 -9.18 24.04 -15.71
N GLN A 99 -10.00 23.00 -15.90
CA GLN A 99 -9.51 21.62 -15.98
C GLN A 99 -8.56 21.40 -17.15
N GLU A 100 -8.86 21.92 -18.35
CA GLU A 100 -7.94 21.88 -19.49
C GLU A 100 -6.62 22.61 -19.20
N LYS A 101 -6.69 23.81 -18.60
CA LYS A 101 -5.50 24.60 -18.25
C LYS A 101 -4.61 23.89 -17.22
N CYS A 102 -5.22 23.16 -16.29
CA CYS A 102 -4.52 22.49 -15.20
C CYS A 102 -4.33 20.98 -15.43
N ALA A 103 -4.60 20.48 -16.64
CA ALA A 103 -4.58 19.06 -16.96
C ALA A 103 -3.22 18.41 -16.66
N ASP A 104 -2.12 19.10 -16.95
CA ASP A 104 -0.75 18.62 -16.73
C ASP A 104 -0.41 18.43 -15.23
N LEU A 105 -1.17 19.05 -14.33
CA LEU A 105 -1.01 18.92 -12.89
C LEU A 105 -1.94 17.86 -12.29
N SER A 106 -2.93 17.38 -13.05
CA SER A 106 -3.82 16.32 -12.62
C SER A 106 -3.08 14.99 -12.71
N VAL A 107 -2.61 14.51 -11.56
CA VAL A 107 -1.91 13.22 -11.47
C VAL A 107 -2.89 12.10 -11.17
N PRO A 108 -2.70 10.90 -11.77
CA PRO A 108 -3.46 9.72 -11.38
C PRO A 108 -3.14 9.33 -9.93
N VAL A 109 -4.09 8.68 -9.27
CA VAL A 109 -3.86 8.05 -7.96
C VAL A 109 -2.85 6.91 -8.16
N PRO A 110 -1.75 6.86 -7.39
CA PRO A 110 -0.84 5.74 -7.45
C PRO A 110 -1.48 4.44 -6.93
N ASP A 111 -1.22 3.30 -7.57
CA ASP A 111 -1.80 2.00 -7.19
C ASP A 111 -1.59 1.64 -5.72
N SER A 112 -0.43 2.00 -5.15
CA SER A 112 -0.13 1.71 -3.75
C SER A 112 -0.99 2.55 -2.79
N VAL A 113 -1.28 3.80 -3.19
CA VAL A 113 -2.13 4.73 -2.46
C VAL A 113 -3.58 4.29 -2.55
N GLU A 114 -4.04 3.87 -3.74
CA GLU A 114 -5.39 3.35 -3.92
C GLU A 114 -5.64 2.12 -3.05
N LYS A 115 -4.74 1.13 -3.08
CA LYS A 115 -4.83 -0.08 -2.25
C LYS A 115 -4.81 0.23 -0.76
N ALA A 116 -3.93 1.12 -0.31
CA ALA A 116 -3.83 1.50 1.10
C ALA A 116 -5.08 2.24 1.63
N GLN A 117 -5.89 2.82 0.73
CA GLN A 117 -7.12 3.53 1.07
C GLN A 117 -8.38 2.68 0.89
N GLN A 118 -8.26 1.43 0.44
CA GLN A 118 -9.43 0.56 0.31
C GLN A 118 -10.07 0.31 1.68
N PRO A 119 -11.41 0.29 1.76
CA PRO A 119 -12.11 -0.01 3.00
C PRO A 119 -11.69 -1.38 3.55
N GLU A 120 -11.42 -1.47 4.85
CA GLU A 120 -11.24 -2.76 5.51
C GLU A 120 -12.57 -3.52 5.53
N LEU A 121 -12.54 -4.76 5.05
CA LEU A 121 -13.68 -5.65 5.06
C LEU A 121 -13.84 -6.33 6.41
N SER A 122 -15.09 -6.53 6.84
CA SER A 122 -15.37 -7.40 7.97
C SER A 122 -15.04 -8.86 7.64
N LYS A 123 -14.79 -9.68 8.67
CA LYS A 123 -14.55 -11.12 8.49
C LYS A 123 -15.66 -11.85 7.72
N ASP A 124 -16.90 -11.37 7.85
CA ASP A 124 -18.04 -11.94 7.13
C ASP A 124 -18.06 -11.53 5.66
N GLU A 125 -17.59 -10.33 5.32
CA GLU A 125 -17.43 -9.87 3.94
C GLU A 125 -16.27 -10.58 3.25
N ILE A 126 -15.12 -10.72 3.93
CA ILE A 126 -13.97 -11.47 3.43
C ILE A 126 -14.40 -12.91 3.07
N ARG A 127 -15.06 -13.59 4.02
CA ARG A 127 -15.57 -14.96 3.79
C ARG A 127 -16.54 -15.04 2.61
N LYS A 128 -17.47 -14.09 2.49
CA LYS A 128 -18.40 -14.05 1.34
C LYS A 128 -17.69 -13.86 0.01
N ASN A 129 -16.65 -13.03 -0.04
CA ASN A 129 -15.87 -12.83 -1.26
C ASN A 129 -15.09 -14.09 -1.65
N GLU A 130 -14.48 -14.78 -0.67
CA GLU A 130 -13.80 -16.07 -0.88
C GLU A 130 -14.78 -17.17 -1.37
N GLU A 131 -15.95 -17.27 -0.73
CA GLU A 131 -17.02 -18.19 -1.13
C GLU A 131 -17.53 -17.87 -2.55
N TYR A 132 -17.66 -16.59 -2.88
CA TYR A 132 -18.09 -16.16 -4.21
C TYR A 132 -17.05 -16.50 -5.28
N ALA A 133 -15.77 -16.27 -5.01
CA ALA A 133 -14.69 -16.64 -5.92
C ALA A 133 -14.68 -18.13 -6.21
N THR A 134 -14.74 -18.95 -5.16
CA THR A 134 -14.77 -20.41 -5.26
C THR A 134 -15.99 -20.86 -6.10
N CYS A 135 -17.18 -20.34 -5.79
CA CYS A 135 -18.38 -20.65 -6.55
C CYS A 135 -18.24 -20.27 -8.03
N MET A 136 -17.73 -19.08 -8.33
CA MET A 136 -17.55 -18.61 -9.70
C MET A 136 -16.64 -19.55 -10.50
N GLN A 137 -15.51 -19.94 -9.90
CA GLN A 137 -14.52 -20.84 -10.50
C GLN A 137 -15.11 -22.23 -10.80
N GLU A 138 -15.87 -22.80 -9.86
CA GLU A 138 -16.51 -24.11 -10.02
C GLU A 138 -17.69 -24.09 -11.00
N HIS A 139 -18.39 -22.96 -11.14
CA HIS A 139 -19.62 -22.84 -11.93
C HIS A 139 -19.43 -22.26 -13.34
N GLY A 140 -18.19 -22.17 -13.81
CA GLY A 140 -17.87 -21.90 -15.21
C GLY A 140 -17.04 -20.65 -15.47
N ALA A 141 -16.53 -19.98 -14.44
CA ALA A 141 -15.56 -18.89 -14.55
C ALA A 141 -14.21 -19.29 -13.92
N PRO A 142 -13.51 -20.31 -14.45
CA PRO A 142 -12.29 -20.84 -13.81
C PRO A 142 -11.14 -19.83 -13.71
N ASP A 143 -11.22 -18.72 -14.46
CA ASP A 143 -10.29 -17.60 -14.45
C ASP A 143 -10.75 -16.44 -13.54
N PHE A 144 -11.88 -16.58 -12.84
CA PHE A 144 -12.35 -15.58 -11.88
C PHE A 144 -11.33 -15.41 -10.74
N PRO A 145 -10.97 -14.17 -10.38
CA PRO A 145 -9.90 -13.91 -9.40
C PRO A 145 -10.27 -14.33 -7.98
N ASP A 146 -9.30 -14.89 -7.25
CA ASP A 146 -9.41 -14.98 -5.79
C ASP A 146 -9.24 -13.60 -5.14
N THR A 147 -9.52 -13.56 -3.84
CA THR A 147 -9.19 -12.43 -2.99
C THR A 147 -7.71 -12.37 -2.62
N ASP A 148 -7.24 -11.19 -2.23
CA ASP A 148 -5.98 -10.99 -1.54
C ASP A 148 -6.13 -11.13 -0.01
N ASP A 149 -5.05 -10.87 0.73
CA ASP A 149 -5.00 -10.99 2.19
C ASP A 149 -5.99 -10.06 2.92
N SER A 150 -6.45 -9.00 2.27
CA SER A 150 -7.46 -8.07 2.80
C SER A 150 -8.89 -8.44 2.41
N GLY A 151 -9.06 -9.52 1.64
CA GLY A 151 -10.36 -10.02 1.18
C GLY A 151 -10.93 -9.29 -0.03
N HIS A 152 -10.17 -8.39 -0.65
CA HIS A 152 -10.54 -7.74 -1.92
C HIS A 152 -10.15 -8.62 -3.10
N PHE A 153 -10.93 -8.63 -4.17
CA PHE A 153 -10.59 -9.40 -5.37
C PHE A 153 -9.31 -8.86 -5.99
N ARG A 154 -8.41 -9.76 -6.39
CA ARG A 154 -7.17 -9.37 -7.07
C ARG A 154 -7.51 -8.74 -8.42
N ASP A 155 -6.86 -7.61 -8.69
CA ASP A 155 -6.96 -6.93 -9.98
C ASP A 155 -6.15 -7.68 -11.04
N VAL A 156 -6.79 -8.69 -11.64
CA VAL A 156 -6.25 -9.47 -12.75
C VAL A 156 -7.31 -9.57 -13.85
N THR A 157 -6.84 -9.66 -15.09
CA THR A 157 -7.73 -9.84 -16.24
C THR A 157 -8.40 -11.23 -16.20
N TRP A 158 -9.73 -11.25 -16.28
CA TRP A 158 -10.55 -12.46 -16.40
C TRP A 158 -11.68 -12.25 -17.42
N ASP A 159 -12.14 -13.32 -18.08
CA ASP A 159 -13.18 -13.28 -19.11
C ASP A 159 -14.59 -13.33 -18.51
N SER A 160 -15.01 -12.17 -18.00
CA SER A 160 -16.37 -11.93 -17.52
C SER A 160 -17.45 -12.04 -18.61
N THR A 161 -17.07 -12.05 -19.89
CA THR A 161 -18.02 -12.07 -21.01
C THR A 161 -18.35 -13.48 -21.49
N SER A 162 -17.56 -14.46 -21.07
CA SER A 162 -17.75 -15.87 -21.42
C SER A 162 -19.14 -16.38 -21.05
N ALA A 163 -19.62 -17.36 -21.80
CA ALA A 163 -20.87 -18.03 -21.47
C ALA A 163 -20.81 -18.72 -20.10
N GLY A 164 -19.61 -19.16 -19.70
CA GLY A 164 -19.32 -19.74 -18.40
C GLY A 164 -19.45 -18.72 -17.27
N ALA A 165 -18.77 -17.57 -17.39
CA ALA A 165 -18.88 -16.47 -16.44
C ALA A 165 -20.33 -16.02 -16.22
N LYS A 166 -21.09 -15.82 -17.31
CA LYS A 166 -22.51 -15.44 -17.21
C LYS A 166 -23.36 -16.49 -16.47
N ARG A 167 -23.07 -17.78 -16.63
CA ARG A 167 -23.75 -18.85 -15.89
C ARG A 167 -23.34 -18.85 -14.42
N ALA A 168 -22.05 -18.75 -14.16
CA ALA A 168 -21.48 -18.69 -12.82
C ALA A 168 -22.07 -17.51 -12.02
N THR A 169 -22.10 -16.30 -12.59
CA THR A 169 -22.68 -15.12 -11.93
C THR A 169 -24.13 -15.33 -11.50
N ARG A 170 -24.95 -15.98 -12.34
CA ARG A 170 -26.33 -16.30 -11.98
C ARG A 170 -26.42 -17.36 -10.89
N ALA A 171 -25.61 -18.41 -10.98
CA ALA A 171 -25.60 -19.50 -9.99
C ALA A 171 -25.11 -19.02 -8.61
N CYS A 172 -24.13 -18.11 -8.60
CA CYS A 172 -23.45 -17.65 -7.39
C CYS A 172 -24.00 -16.33 -6.82
N ALA A 173 -25.03 -15.73 -7.44
CA ALA A 173 -25.60 -14.45 -7.03
C ALA A 173 -26.03 -14.41 -5.56
N SER A 174 -26.56 -15.53 -5.05
CA SER A 174 -27.05 -15.64 -3.68
C SER A 174 -25.95 -15.52 -2.62
N VAL A 175 -24.70 -15.88 -2.96
CA VAL A 175 -23.55 -15.78 -2.04
C VAL A 175 -23.31 -14.33 -1.61
N ILE A 176 -23.48 -13.39 -2.56
CA ILE A 176 -23.34 -11.95 -2.32
C ILE A 176 -24.69 -11.27 -2.03
N GLY A 177 -25.74 -12.04 -1.76
CA GLY A 177 -27.06 -11.52 -1.40
C GLY A 177 -27.88 -10.97 -2.57
N VAL A 178 -27.45 -11.18 -3.82
CA VAL A 178 -28.23 -10.86 -5.00
C VAL A 178 -29.22 -12.01 -5.24
N PRO A 179 -30.55 -11.75 -5.30
CA PRO A 179 -31.50 -12.82 -5.55
C PRO A 179 -31.24 -13.44 -6.93
N ALA A 180 -31.26 -14.77 -7.02
CA ALA A 180 -30.96 -15.51 -8.25
C ALA A 180 -31.88 -15.15 -9.44
N ASP A 181 -33.06 -14.61 -9.14
CA ASP A 181 -34.05 -14.14 -10.12
C ASP A 181 -33.93 -12.64 -10.46
N ALA A 182 -32.88 -11.95 -9.98
CA ALA A 182 -32.66 -10.56 -10.32
C ALA A 182 -32.50 -10.41 -11.84
N PRO A 183 -33.26 -9.50 -12.49
CA PRO A 183 -33.09 -9.26 -13.92
C PRO A 183 -31.66 -8.81 -14.17
N SER A 184 -31.01 -9.44 -15.16
CA SER A 184 -29.66 -9.04 -15.59
C SER A 184 -29.66 -7.54 -15.90
N ALA A 185 -28.77 -6.79 -15.25
CA ALA A 185 -28.59 -5.38 -15.54
C ALA A 185 -28.34 -5.21 -17.05
N GLN A 186 -29.26 -4.52 -17.73
CA GLN A 186 -29.15 -4.22 -19.15
C GLN A 186 -27.99 -3.24 -19.31
N GLY A 187 -26.92 -3.68 -19.98
CA GLY A 187 -25.85 -2.83 -20.49
C GLY A 187 -26.23 -2.20 -21.81
#